data_AF-A0A0N7KPI4-F1
#
_entry.id   AF-A0A0N7KPI4-F1
#
_cell.length_a   1.000
_cell.length_b   1.000
_cell.length_c   1.000
_cell.angle_alpha   90.00
_cell.angle_beta   90.00
_cell.angle_gamma   90.00
#
_symmetry.space_group_name_H-M   'P 1'
#
loop_
_entity.id
_entity.type
_entity.pdbx_description
1 polymer ?
#
loop_
_entity_poly.entity_id
_entity_poly.type
_entity_poly.pdbx_seq_one_letter_code
_entity_poly.pdbx_strand_id
1 'polypeptide(L)'
;VDVDIATHIDIYDDGPDRSLLVVETADRPGLLVDLVKIIDDINITVQSGEFDTEGLLAKAKFHVSYRGKPLIKALQQVLANSLRYFLRRPTTEEGSY
;
A
#
# COMPACT_ATOMS: atom_id res chain seq x y z
N VAL A 1 -1.87 25.27 1.38
CA VAL A 1 -0.50 24.96 1.83
C VAL A 1 -0.16 23.62 1.23
N ASP A 2 0.59 23.61 0.13
CA ASP A 2 1.08 22.37 -0.49
C ASP A 2 2.10 21.76 0.46
N VAL A 3 1.66 20.78 1.25
CA VAL A 3 2.57 19.91 1.99
C VAL A 3 2.91 18.80 1.01
N ASP A 4 4.13 18.82 0.48
CA ASP A 4 4.65 17.74 -0.38
C ASP A 4 4.88 16.50 0.50
N ILE A 5 3.81 15.75 0.76
CA ILE A 5 3.85 14.54 1.58
C ILE A 5 4.53 13.45 0.74
N ALA A 6 5.80 13.20 1.05
CA ALA A 6 6.55 12.13 0.43
C ALA A 6 5.93 10.76 0.76
N THR A 7 5.82 9.91 -0.25
CA THR A 7 5.36 8.53 -0.08
C THR A 7 6.49 7.65 0.45
N HIS A 8 6.27 7.04 1.61
CA HIS A 8 7.17 6.07 2.24
C HIS A 8 6.55 4.68 2.21
N ILE A 9 7.36 3.67 1.85
CA ILE A 9 6.90 2.29 1.69
C ILE A 9 8.00 1.37 2.21
N ASP A 10 7.65 0.59 3.22
CA ASP A 10 8.54 -0.37 3.86
C ASP A 10 7.85 -1.72 4.01
N ILE A 11 8.63 -2.80 3.93
CA ILE A 11 8.13 -4.16 4.11
C ILE A 11 9.04 -4.89 5.08
N TYR A 12 8.45 -5.40 6.17
CA TYR A 12 9.14 -6.09 7.25
C TYR A 12 8.74 -7.55 7.32
N ASP A 13 9.60 -8.35 7.97
CA ASP A 13 9.20 -9.68 8.43
C ASP A 13 8.13 -9.55 9.52
N ASP A 14 7.12 -10.40 9.47
CA ASP A 14 6.01 -10.40 10.43
C ASP A 14 5.60 -11.83 10.80
N GLY A 15 6.62 -12.66 11.05
CA GLY A 15 6.46 -14.04 11.43
C GLY A 15 6.42 -15.02 10.25
N PRO A 16 6.16 -16.30 10.53
CA PRO A 16 6.46 -17.40 9.59
C PRO A 16 5.57 -17.46 8.35
N ASP A 17 4.44 -16.77 8.36
CA ASP A 17 3.38 -16.92 7.34
C ASP A 17 3.02 -15.60 6.64
N ARG A 18 3.65 -14.47 7.01
CA ARG A 18 3.30 -13.15 6.49
C ARG A 18 4.43 -12.12 6.62
N SER A 19 4.22 -10.98 5.97
CA SER A 19 5.06 -9.78 6.03
C SER A 19 4.19 -8.60 6.43
N LEU A 20 4.80 -7.56 6.97
CA LEU A 20 4.13 -6.30 7.28
C LEU A 20 4.48 -5.25 6.23
N LEU A 21 3.51 -4.83 5.43
CA LEU A 21 3.61 -3.67 4.55
C LEU A 21 3.21 -2.42 5.33
N VAL A 22 4.06 -1.40 5.32
CA VAL A 22 3.79 -0.07 5.88
C VAL A 22 3.83 0.95 4.75
N VAL A 23 2.79 1.77 4.64
CA VAL A 23 2.66 2.84 3.64
C VAL A 23 2.29 4.13 4.34
N GLU A 24 3.05 5.19 4.09
CA GLU A 24 2.70 6.56 4.47
C GLU A 24 2.64 7.42 3.22
N THR A 25 1.53 8.10 2.99
CA THR A 25 1.32 8.88 1.76
C THR A 25 0.28 9.98 1.96
N ALA A 26 0.14 10.87 0.97
CA ALA A 26 -0.92 11.87 0.98
C ALA A 26 -2.29 11.19 0.97
N ASP A 27 -3.16 11.59 1.88
CA ASP A 27 -4.54 11.10 1.94
C ASP A 27 -5.36 11.68 0.77
N ARG A 28 -6.24 10.84 0.22
CA ARG A 28 -7.16 11.21 -0.86
C ARG A 28 -8.32 10.22 -0.95
N PRO A 29 -9.49 10.66 -1.48
CA PRO A 29 -10.60 9.75 -1.75
C PRO A 29 -10.16 8.52 -2.56
N GLY A 30 -10.61 7.34 -2.13
CA GLY A 30 -10.30 6.07 -2.80
C GLY A 30 -8.94 5.46 -2.47
N LEU A 31 -8.06 6.13 -1.70
CA LEU A 31 -6.71 5.64 -1.42
C LEU A 31 -6.67 4.20 -0.88
N LEU A 32 -7.48 3.88 0.14
CA LEU A 32 -7.52 2.53 0.72
C LEU A 32 -7.88 1.47 -0.33
N VAL A 33 -8.86 1.77 -1.19
CA VAL A 33 -9.28 0.87 -2.26
C VAL A 33 -8.15 0.68 -3.28
N ASP A 34 -7.46 1.76 -3.66
CA ASP A 34 -6.33 1.70 -4.58
C ASP A 34 -5.17 0.86 -4.02
N LEU A 35 -4.83 1.06 -2.74
CA LEU A 35 -3.79 0.27 -2.07
C LEU A 35 -4.13 -1.23 -2.09
N VAL A 36 -5.35 -1.60 -1.70
CA VAL A 36 -5.78 -3.01 -1.67
C VAL A 36 -5.81 -3.61 -3.08
N LYS A 37 -6.30 -2.87 -4.07
CA LYS A 37 -6.31 -3.32 -5.48
C LYS A 37 -4.90 -3.59 -6.00
N ILE A 38 -3.95 -2.69 -5.76
CA ILE A 38 -2.55 -2.88 -6.21
C ILE A 38 -1.93 -4.12 -5.56
N ILE A 39 -2.22 -4.36 -4.28
CA ILE A 39 -1.73 -5.55 -3.57
C ILE A 39 -2.35 -6.83 -4.19
N ASP A 40 -3.66 -6.81 -4.44
CA ASP A 40 -4.40 -7.94 -5.02
C ASP A 40 -4.00 -8.24 -6.47
N ASP A 41 -3.76 -7.22 -7.30
CA ASP A 41 -3.31 -7.35 -8.69
C ASP A 41 -1.96 -8.09 -8.81
N ILE A 42 -1.14 -8.05 -7.74
CA ILE A 42 0.15 -8.75 -7.65
C ILE A 42 -0.02 -10.17 -7.05
N ASN A 43 -1.26 -10.60 -6.80
CA ASN A 43 -1.63 -11.85 -6.14
C ASN A 43 -1.09 -11.96 -4.71
N ILE A 44 -0.99 -10.82 -4.01
CA ILE A 44 -0.63 -10.78 -2.59
C ILE A 44 -1.92 -10.66 -1.79
N THR A 45 -2.08 -11.51 -0.78
CA THR A 45 -3.27 -11.52 0.08
C THR A 45 -3.08 -10.54 1.24
N VAL A 46 -4.02 -9.62 1.42
CA VAL A 46 -4.16 -8.83 2.66
C VAL A 46 -4.92 -9.67 3.70
N GLN A 47 -4.27 -9.99 4.81
CA GLN A 47 -4.86 -10.78 5.90
C GLN A 47 -5.60 -9.92 6.92
N SER A 48 -5.06 -8.74 7.21
CA SER A 48 -5.62 -7.73 8.10
C SER A 48 -4.89 -6.42 7.87
N GLY A 49 -5.49 -5.29 8.26
CA GLY A 49 -4.80 -4.02 8.20
C GLY A 49 -5.37 -2.96 9.13
N GLU A 50 -4.56 -1.96 9.38
CA GLU A 50 -4.87 -0.73 10.09
C GLU A 50 -4.70 0.43 9.10
N PHE A 51 -5.62 1.39 9.13
CA PHE A 51 -5.60 2.56 8.26
C PHE A 51 -6.02 3.79 9.07
N ASP A 52 -5.08 4.70 9.23
CA ASP A 52 -5.24 5.93 9.99
C ASP A 52 -5.02 7.14 9.08
N THR A 53 -5.75 8.22 9.38
CA THR A 53 -5.60 9.51 8.68
C THR A 53 -5.37 10.62 9.70
N GLU A 54 -4.24 11.30 9.59
CA GLU A 54 -3.86 12.46 10.40
C GLU A 54 -3.74 13.70 9.50
N GLY A 55 -4.83 14.47 9.39
CA GLY A 55 -4.88 15.62 8.49
C GLY A 55 -4.84 15.19 7.02
N LEU A 56 -3.74 15.48 6.33
CA LEU A 56 -3.51 15.08 4.93
C LEU A 56 -2.59 13.85 4.80
N LEU A 57 -2.16 13.25 5.90
CA LEU A 57 -1.28 12.09 5.91
C LEU A 57 -2.10 10.83 6.20
N ALA A 58 -2.09 9.88 5.27
CA ALA A 58 -2.59 8.53 5.49
C ALA A 58 -1.45 7.59 5.89
N LYS A 59 -1.68 6.76 6.91
CA LYS A 59 -0.78 5.71 7.36
C LYS A 59 -1.52 4.38 7.28
N ALA A 60 -0.99 3.44 6.53
CA ALA A 60 -1.56 2.12 6.34
C ALA A 60 -0.57 1.04 6.74
N LYS A 61 -1.05 0.05 7.50
CA LYS A 61 -0.31 -1.16 7.83
C LYS A 61 -1.10 -2.36 7.38
N PHE A 62 -0.52 -3.20 6.53
CA PHE A 62 -1.15 -4.42 6.05
C PHE A 62 -0.30 -5.63 6.39
N HIS A 63 -0.90 -6.58 7.08
CA HIS A 63 -0.38 -7.93 7.19
C HIS A 63 -0.65 -8.64 5.87
N VAL A 64 0.40 -8.92 5.10
CA VAL A 64 0.32 -9.45 3.74
C VAL A 64 1.05 -10.77 3.59
N SER A 65 0.55 -11.63 2.70
CA SER A 65 1.17 -12.92 2.42
C SER A 65 1.08 -13.27 0.94
N TYR A 66 2.04 -14.06 0.46
CA TYR A 66 1.95 -14.70 -0.84
C TYR A 66 1.78 -16.20 -0.63
N ARG A 67 0.60 -16.73 -0.96
CA ARG A 67 0.25 -18.15 -0.76
C ARG A 67 0.48 -18.63 0.69
N GLY A 68 0.11 -17.79 1.66
CA GLY A 68 0.28 -18.09 3.09
C GLY A 68 1.73 -18.10 3.56
N LYS A 69 2.64 -17.44 2.84
CA LYS A 69 4.04 -17.26 3.20
C LYS A 69 4.46 -15.78 3.18
N PRO A 70 5.53 -15.41 3.90
CA PRO A 70 6.13 -14.08 3.83
C PRO A 70 6.58 -13.76 2.40
N LEU A 71 6.57 -12.47 2.06
CA LEU A 71 7.01 -12.01 0.75
C LEU A 71 8.51 -12.21 0.59
N ILE A 72 8.94 -12.91 -0.45
CA ILE A 72 10.36 -12.98 -0.83
C ILE A 72 10.85 -11.60 -1.30
N LYS A 73 12.16 -11.33 -1.22
CA LYS A 73 12.75 -10.02 -1.56
C LYS A 73 12.39 -9.51 -2.95
N ALA A 74 12.31 -10.40 -3.95
CA ALA A 74 11.87 -10.02 -5.29
C ALA A 74 10.43 -9.50 -5.30
N LEU A 75 9.51 -10.17 -4.59
CA LEU A 75 8.10 -9.78 -4.54
C LEU A 75 7.89 -8.53 -3.68
N GLN A 76 8.68 -8.35 -2.61
CA GLN A 76 8.74 -7.09 -1.85
C GLN A 76 9.10 -5.92 -2.78
N GLN A 77 10.11 -6.09 -3.64
CA GLN A 77 10.54 -5.05 -4.58
C GLN A 77 9.47 -4.73 -5.63
N VAL A 78 8.79 -5.75 -6.16
CA VAL A 78 7.67 -5.56 -7.11
C VAL A 78 6.55 -4.78 -6.45
N LEU A 79 6.09 -5.19 -5.27
CA LEU A 79 5.03 -4.51 -4.53
C LEU A 79 5.38 -3.05 -4.22
N ALA A 80 6.56 -2.80 -3.66
CA ALA A 80 7.01 -1.45 -3.31
C ALA A 80 7.10 -0.54 -4.54
N ASN A 81 7.60 -1.05 -5.66
CA ASN A 81 7.70 -0.28 -6.90
C ASN A 81 6.33 0.01 -7.54
N SER A 82 5.42 -0.97 -7.55
CA SER A 82 4.05 -0.78 -8.04
C SER A 82 3.34 0.30 -7.23
N LEU A 83 3.37 0.21 -5.90
CA LEU A 83 2.76 1.22 -5.04
C LEU A 83 3.38 2.61 -5.27
N ARG A 84 4.71 2.74 -5.33
CA ARG A 84 5.36 4.02 -5.65
C ARG A 84 4.93 4.59 -6.99
N TYR A 85 4.76 3.74 -8.00
CA TYR A 85 4.36 4.18 -9.33
C TYR A 85 2.92 4.68 -9.36
N PHE A 86 1.97 3.95 -8.76
CA PHE A 86 0.55 4.30 -8.78
C PHE A 86 0.21 5.45 -7.83
N LEU A 87 0.87 5.54 -6.66
CA LEU A 87 0.62 6.64 -5.71
C LEU A 87 1.20 7.98 -6.17
N ARG A 88 2.20 7.97 -7.07
CA ARG A 88 2.75 9.21 -7.66
C ARG A 88 1.96 9.72 -8.87
N ARG A 89 1.05 8.92 -9.42
CA ARG A 89 0.21 9.36 -10.54
C ARG A 89 -0.99 10.12 -9.99
N PRO A 90 -1.29 11.34 -10.45
CA PRO A 90 -2.58 11.95 -10.17
C PRO A 90 -3.64 11.00 -10.73
N THR A 91 -4.56 10.57 -9.87
CA THR A 91 -5.71 9.78 -10.31
C THR A 91 -6.47 10.61 -11.33
N THR A 92 -6.40 10.22 -12.60
CA THR A 92 -7.37 10.69 -13.59
C THR A 92 -8.73 10.28 -13.07
N GLU A 93 -9.56 11.28 -12.80
CA GLU A 93 -10.94 11.09 -12.34
C GLU A 93 -11.70 10.23 -13.37
N GLU A 94 -11.79 8.92 -13.14
CA GLU A 94 -12.90 8.13 -13.67
C GLU A 94 -14.11 8.33 -12.74
N GLY A 95 -14.52 9.59 -12.60
CA GLY A 95 -15.73 10.02 -11.92
C GLY A 95 -16.84 10.25 -12.94
N SER A 96 -17.41 9.17 -13.47
CA SER A 96 -18.73 9.24 -14.11
C SER A 96 -19.55 8.04 -13.67
N TYR A 97 -20.34 8.27 -12.61
CA TYR A 97 -21.51 7.47 -12.24
C TYR A 97 -22.69 8.42 -12.08
#